data_AF-A0A7V3SU44-F1
#
_entry.id   AF-A0A7V3SU44-F1
#
_cell.length_a   1.000
_cell.length_b   1.000
_cell.length_c   1.000
_cell.angle_alpha   90.00
_cell.angle_beta   90.00
_cell.angle_gamma   90.00
#
_symmetry.space_group_name_H-M   'P 1'
#
loop_
_entity.id
_entity.type
_entity.pdbx_description
1 polymer ?
#
loop_
_entity_poly.entity_id
_entity_poly.type
_entity_poly.pdbx_seq_one_letter_code
_entity_poly.pdbx_strand_id
1 'polypeptide(L)'
;MDIIVLKPGVTDKELKHIIKKLEQKGLKTNISKGTERTIIGVIGDTSKITEEEENAIRVLPGVEDVMRILKPYKLASRDFKSEDTLINVKGNIIGGKKI
;
A
#
# COMPACT_ATOMS: atom_id res chain seq x y z
N MET A 1 1.39 0.20 -2.50
CA MET A 1 0.13 -0.56 -2.65
C MET A 1 0.07 -1.73 -1.68
N ASP A 2 -1.06 -1.92 -1.01
CA ASP A 2 -1.30 -3.03 -0.07
C ASP A 2 -2.46 -3.93 -0.52
N ILE A 3 -3.41 -3.40 -1.29
CA ILE A 3 -4.56 -4.12 -1.84
C ILE A 3 -4.67 -3.85 -3.33
N ILE A 4 -4.93 -4.91 -4.11
CA ILE A 4 -5.34 -4.85 -5.51
C ILE A 4 -6.78 -5.32 -5.60
N VAL A 5 -7.63 -4.51 -6.20
CA VAL A 5 -8.99 -4.88 -6.56
C VAL A 5 -9.00 -5.30 -8.02
N LEU A 6 -9.45 -6.52 -8.31
CA LEU A 6 -9.57 -7.00 -9.68
C LEU A 6 -10.98 -6.75 -10.23
N LYS A 7 -11.05 -6.60 -11.56
CA LYS A 7 -12.30 -6.50 -12.31
C LYS A 7 -13.11 -7.79 -12.16
N PRO A 8 -14.45 -7.72 -12.24
CA PRO A 8 -15.28 -8.90 -12.33
C PRO A 8 -14.94 -9.72 -13.59
N GLY A 9 -14.88 -11.05 -13.46
CA GLY A 9 -14.55 -11.95 -14.57
C GLY A 9 -13.07 -12.01 -14.95
N VAL A 10 -12.15 -11.54 -14.08
CA VAL A 10 -10.71 -11.66 -14.31
C VAL A 10 -10.32 -13.11 -14.61
N THR A 11 -9.55 -13.32 -15.68
CA THR A 11 -9.14 -14.66 -16.07
C THR A 11 -8.02 -15.18 -15.18
N ASP A 12 -7.92 -16.50 -15.01
CA ASP A 12 -6.80 -17.10 -14.27
C ASP A 12 -5.43 -16.75 -14.88
N LYS A 13 -5.39 -16.44 -16.18
CA LYS A 13 -4.16 -16.02 -16.87
C LYS A 13 -3.72 -14.62 -16.45
N GLU A 14 -4.65 -13.67 -16.37
CA GLU A 14 -4.39 -12.32 -15.86
C GLU A 14 -4.01 -12.36 -14.39
N LEU A 15 -4.74 -13.13 -13.58
CA LEU A 15 -4.45 -13.33 -12.16
C LEU A 15 -3.02 -13.85 -11.95
N LYS A 16 -2.62 -14.90 -12.67
CA LYS A 16 -1.26 -15.46 -12.62
C LYS A 16 -0.20 -14.45 -13.08
N HIS A 17 -0.51 -13.64 -14.09
CA HIS A 17 0.41 -12.60 -14.56
C HIS A 17 0.68 -11.55 -13.48
N ILE A 18 -0.38 -11.09 -12.79
CA ILE A 18 -0.29 -10.12 -11.70
C ILE A 18 0.51 -10.70 -10.53
N ILE A 19 0.21 -11.94 -10.12
CA ILE A 19 0.93 -12.63 -9.04
C ILE A 19 2.42 -12.75 -9.36
N LYS A 20 2.78 -13.19 -10.57
CA LYS A 20 4.17 -13.33 -10.99
C LYS A 20 4.94 -12.00 -10.92
N LYS A 21 4.29 -10.89 -11.31
CA LYS A 21 4.90 -9.55 -11.27
C LYS A 21 5.16 -9.08 -9.83
N LEU A 22 4.29 -9.46 -8.89
CA LEU A 22 4.45 -9.19 -7.45
C LEU A 22 5.54 -10.06 -6.83
N GLU A 23 5.57 -11.35 -7.15
CA GLU A 23 6.59 -12.30 -6.67
C GLU A 23 8.00 -11.93 -7.15
N GLN A 24 8.14 -11.42 -8.38
CA GLN A 24 9.41 -10.89 -8.91
C GLN A 24 9.98 -9.74 -8.07
N LYS A 25 9.15 -9.06 -7.28
CA LYS A 25 9.55 -7.99 -6.35
C LYS A 25 9.78 -8.50 -4.93
N GLY A 26 9.73 -9.82 -4.70
CA GLY A 26 9.85 -10.43 -3.38
C GLY A 26 8.62 -10.23 -2.49
N LEU A 27 7.48 -9.87 -3.08
CA LEU A 27 6.22 -9.69 -2.36
C LEU A 27 5.43 -11.00 -2.39
N LYS A 28 4.75 -11.31 -1.28
CA LYS A 28 3.79 -12.41 -1.23
C LYS A 28 2.40 -11.89 -1.52
N THR A 29 1.54 -12.75 -2.02
CA THR A 29 0.15 -12.41 -2.34
C THR A 29 -0.81 -13.30 -1.57
N ASN A 30 -1.93 -12.73 -1.13
CA ASN A 30 -3.05 -13.45 -0.56
C ASN A 30 -4.30 -13.15 -1.39
N ILE A 31 -4.94 -14.18 -1.94
CA ILE A 31 -6.05 -14.02 -2.86
C ILE A 31 -7.35 -14.28 -2.11
N SER A 32 -8.22 -13.28 -2.07
CA SER A 32 -9.58 -13.41 -1.58
C SER A 32 -10.53 -13.40 -2.77
N LYS A 33 -11.10 -14.56 -3.10
CA LYS A 33 -12.12 -14.68 -4.14
C LYS A 33 -13.48 -14.43 -3.49
N GLY A 34 -13.96 -13.19 -3.60
CA GLY A 34 -15.32 -12.83 -3.20
C GLY A 34 -16.34 -13.26 -4.25
N THR A 35 -17.63 -13.18 -3.88
CA THR A 35 -18.76 -13.47 -4.77
C THR A 35 -18.86 -12.47 -5.92
N GLU A 36 -18.56 -11.20 -5.68
CA GLU A 36 -18.62 -10.14 -6.70
C GLU A 36 -17.24 -9.77 -7.26
N ARG A 37 -16.22 -9.78 -6.41
CA ARG A 37 -14.88 -9.28 -6.76
C ARG A 37 -13.79 -10.16 -6.17
N THR A 38 -12.68 -10.27 -6.90
CA THR A 38 -11.46 -10.88 -6.38
C THR A 38 -10.50 -9.80 -5.92
N ILE A 39 -9.97 -9.97 -4.71
CA ILE A 39 -9.04 -9.03 -4.09
C ILE A 39 -7.70 -9.74 -3.90
N ILE A 40 -6.60 -9.07 -4.22
CA ILE A 40 -5.26 -9.54 -3.90
C ILE A 40 -4.71 -8.64 -2.79
N GLY A 41 -4.51 -9.21 -1.61
CA GLY A 41 -3.69 -8.61 -0.56
C GLY A 41 -2.22 -8.80 -0.87
N VAL A 42 -1.43 -7.72 -0.80
CA VAL A 42 0.02 -7.77 -0.94
C VAL A 42 0.63 -7.83 0.46
N ILE A 43 1.44 -8.86 0.71
CA ILE A 43 2.11 -9.09 1.99
C ILE A 43 3.61 -8.91 1.81
N GLY A 44 4.18 -7.98 2.57
CA GLY A 44 5.61 -7.67 2.54
C GLY A 44 5.87 -6.20 2.80
N ASP A 45 7.10 -5.76 2.49
CA ASP A 45 7.50 -4.36 2.61
C ASP A 45 7.08 -3.56 1.36
N THR A 46 5.80 -3.18 1.33
CA THR A 46 5.18 -2.41 0.24
C THR A 46 5.63 -0.94 0.22
N SER A 47 6.36 -0.48 1.24
CA SER A 47 6.91 0.88 1.30
C SER A 47 7.97 1.12 0.23
N LYS A 48 8.63 0.04 -0.22
CA LYS A 48 9.64 0.06 -1.28
C LYS A 48 9.08 0.15 -2.69
N ILE A 49 7.76 -0.01 -2.86
CA ILE A 49 7.12 0.11 -4.18
C ILE A 49 6.98 1.59 -4.54
N THR A 50 7.58 1.97 -5.66
CA THR A 50 7.49 3.34 -6.19
C THR A 50 6.12 3.63 -6.79
N GLU A 51 5.77 4.90 -6.96
CA GLU A 51 4.51 5.28 -7.60
C GLU A 51 4.43 4.79 -9.05
N GLU A 52 5.55 4.77 -9.76
CA GLU A 52 5.64 4.25 -11.14
C GLU A 52 5.31 2.77 -11.21
N GLU A 53 5.81 1.98 -10.27
CA GLU A 53 5.53 0.55 -10.18
C GLU A 53 4.07 0.28 -9.81
N GLU A 54 3.52 1.10 -8.91
CA GLU A 54 2.12 1.05 -8.54
C GLU A 54 1.22 1.34 -9.75
N ASN A 55 1.53 2.38 -10.51
CA ASN A 55 0.85 2.70 -11.77
C ASN A 55 1.00 1.59 -12.80
N ALA A 56 2.18 0.97 -12.90
CA ALA A 56 2.43 -0.15 -13.80
C ALA A 56 1.65 -1.43 -13.44
N ILE A 57 1.16 -1.56 -12.20
CA ILE A 57 0.23 -2.62 -11.80
C ILE A 57 -1.21 -2.17 -12.07
N ARG A 58 -1.55 -0.91 -11.77
CA ARG A 58 -2.89 -0.35 -11.98
C ARG A 58 -3.36 -0.44 -13.44
N VAL A 59 -2.44 -0.32 -14.41
CA VAL A 59 -2.76 -0.42 -15.85
C VAL A 59 -2.82 -1.87 -16.37
N LEU A 60 -2.54 -2.87 -15.55
CA LEU A 60 -2.59 -4.27 -16.01
C LEU A 60 -4.02 -4.70 -16.35
N PRO A 61 -4.20 -5.52 -17.40
CA PRO A 61 -5.48 -6.18 -17.67
C PRO A 61 -5.98 -6.94 -16.44
N GLY A 62 -7.27 -6.79 -16.14
CA GLY A 62 -7.89 -7.40 -14.97
C GLY A 62 -7.77 -6.62 -13.66
N VAL A 63 -6.93 -5.57 -13.59
CA VAL A 63 -6.86 -4.69 -12.41
C VAL A 63 -7.91 -3.60 -12.53
N GLU A 64 -8.70 -3.41 -11.47
CA GLU A 64 -9.68 -2.33 -11.35
C GLU A 64 -9.09 -1.16 -10.57
N ASP A 65 -8.53 -1.44 -9.39
CA ASP A 65 -7.94 -0.41 -8.54
C ASP A 65 -6.81 -0.99 -7.67
N VAL A 66 -6.00 -0.08 -7.16
CA VAL A 66 -4.80 -0.32 -6.38
C VAL A 66 -4.82 0.66 -5.21
N MET A 67 -4.84 0.14 -3.98
CA MET A 67 -5.01 0.94 -2.76
C MET A 67 -3.88 0.66 -1.76
N ARG A 68 -3.49 1.69 -1.00
CA ARG A 68 -2.62 1.57 0.19
C ARG A 68 -3.50 1.58 1.45
N ILE A 69 -3.36 0.55 2.28
CA ILE A 69 -3.94 0.50 3.64
C ILE A 69 -3.10 1.39 4.56
N LEU A 70 -1.77 1.29 4.44
CA LEU A 70 -0.85 2.08 5.26
C LEU A 70 -0.59 3.43 4.60
N LYS A 71 -0.83 4.49 5.38
CA LYS A 71 -0.46 5.86 4.99
C LYS A 71 1.07 5.93 4.78
N PRO A 72 1.57 6.59 3.71
CA PRO A 72 3.00 6.64 3.40
C PRO A 72 3.82 7.40 4.45
N TYR A 73 3.16 8.17 5.31
CA TYR A 73 3.74 8.91 6.42
C TYR A 73 3.57 8.19 7.77
N LYS A 74 3.70 6.86 7.81
CA LYS A 74 3.50 6.05 9.02
C LYS A 74 4.21 6.63 10.25
N LEU A 75 5.51 6.94 10.16
CA LEU A 75 6.31 7.45 11.29
C LEU A 75 5.88 8.84 11.78
N ALA A 76 5.33 9.66 10.88
CA ALA A 76 4.84 11.00 11.20
C ALA A 76 3.34 11.02 11.53
N SER A 77 2.64 9.89 11.37
CA SER A 77 1.20 9.79 11.62
C SER A 77 0.93 9.75 13.12
N ARG A 78 -0.14 10.45 13.55
CA ARG A 78 -0.67 10.33 14.92
C ARG A 78 -1.16 8.92 15.25
N ASP A 79 -1.53 8.15 14.23
CA ASP A 79 -1.89 6.73 14.35
C ASP A 79 -0.70 5.88 14.85
N PHE A 80 0.54 6.30 14.58
CA PHE A 80 1.76 5.60 14.99
C PHE A 80 2.47 6.28 16.17
N LYS A 81 2.52 7.62 16.17
CA LYS A 81 3.09 8.43 17.26
C LYS A 81 2.00 9.35 17.81
N SER A 82 1.34 8.87 18.86
CA SER A 82 0.26 9.61 19.52
C SER A 82 0.77 10.89 20.19
N GLU A 83 1.96 10.87 20.77
CA GLU A 83 2.50 12.01 21.51
C GLU A 83 2.99 13.15 20.60
N ASP A 84 2.92 14.38 21.13
CA ASP A 84 3.48 15.55 20.46
C ASP A 84 5.00 15.42 20.32
N THR A 85 5.51 15.78 19.14
CA THR A 85 6.96 15.94 18.94
C THR A 85 7.35 17.32 19.43
N LEU A 86 8.15 17.38 20.50
CA LEU A 86 8.71 18.61 21.04
C LEU A 86 10.19 18.72 20.62
N ILE A 87 10.54 19.80 19.93
CA ILE A 87 11.92 20.06 19.47
C ILE A 87 12.49 21.19 20.34
N ASN A 88 13.58 20.91 21.06
CA ASN A 88 14.26 21.92 21.89
C ASN A 88 15.44 22.53 21.13
N VAL A 89 15.36 23.84 20.86
CA VAL A 89 16.42 24.63 20.24
C VAL A 89 16.95 25.64 21.25
N LYS A 90 18.05 25.29 21.92
CA LYS A 90 18.72 26.14 22.93
C LYS A 90 17.78 26.70 24.01
N GLY A 91 16.87 25.85 24.52
CA GLY A 91 15.87 26.22 25.53
C GLY A 91 14.53 26.67 24.96
N ASN A 92 14.41 26.85 23.64
CA ASN A 92 13.14 27.15 22.97
C ASN A 92 12.48 25.84 22.54
N ILE A 93 11.34 25.50 23.14
CA ILE A 93 10.57 24.31 22.78
C ILE A 93 9.59 24.67 21.66
N ILE A 94 9.65 23.93 20.55
CA ILE A 94 8.78 24.04 19.37
C ILE A 94 7.93 22.78 19.28
N GLY A 95 6.60 22.92 19.18
CA GLY A 95 5.65 21.82 19.05
C GLY A 95 4.62 21.75 20.18
N GLY A 96 3.71 20.77 20.08
CA GLY A 96 2.58 20.61 21.00
C GLY A 96 1.55 21.73 20.88
N LYS A 97 1.23 22.39 22.00
CA LYS A 97 0.26 23.52 22.03
C LYS A 97 0.87 24.88 21.72
N LYS A 98 2.19 24.96 21.52
CA LYS A 98 2.91 26.20 21.21
C LYS A 98 3.42 26.11 19.78
N ILE A 99 2.89 26.98 18.91
CA ILE A 99 3.39 27.23 17.55
C ILE A 99 4.35 28.41 17.62
#